data_AF-A0A120LGX7-F1
#
_entry.id   AF-A0A120LGX7-F1
#
_cell.length_a   1.000
_cell.length_b   1.000
_cell.length_c   1.000
_cell.angle_alpha   90.00
_cell.angle_beta   90.00
_cell.angle_gamma   90.00
#
_symmetry.space_group_name_H-M   'P 1'
#
loop_
_entity.id
_entity.type
_entity.pdbx_description
1 polymer ?
#
loop_
_entity_poly.entity_id
_entity_poly.type
_entity_poly.pdbx_seq_one_letter_code
_entity_poly.pdbx_strand_id
1 'polypeptide(L)'
;MNKRIERATLAAAMALGTLAFAGVLSTAQAALPPVKHQGSVQYVSGGIGLDESEALKAAAKDYPLALTFAAQRDGKADYVANVAVSIHDAHGKQVLQAEAEGPYMLVKLPAGSYKVSATYGGKAQEREVNVQNSGTARAVFEWK
;
A
#
# COMPACT_ATOMS: atom_id res chain seq x y z
N MET A 1 21.02 -61.01 37.15
CA MET A 1 22.21 -61.86 36.90
C MET A 1 23.08 -61.14 35.88
N ASN A 2 24.20 -60.59 36.31
CA ASN A 2 25.16 -59.89 35.46
C ASN A 2 25.90 -60.90 34.56
N LYS A 3 26.28 -60.49 33.33
CA LYS A 3 27.69 -60.55 32.86
C LYS A 3 27.87 -59.79 31.54
N ARG A 4 28.86 -58.89 31.59
CA ARG A 4 29.48 -58.16 30.48
C ARG A 4 30.33 -59.14 29.65
N ILE A 5 30.59 -58.82 28.38
CA ILE A 5 31.94 -58.67 27.76
C ILE A 5 31.80 -58.58 26.23
N GLU A 6 32.11 -57.36 25.74
CA GLU A 6 32.96 -56.98 24.60
C GLU A 6 33.03 -57.83 23.32
N ARG A 7 32.87 -57.16 22.17
CA ARG A 7 33.96 -56.92 21.21
C ARG A 7 33.54 -55.94 20.11
N ALA A 8 34.40 -54.95 19.91
CA ALA A 8 34.34 -53.96 18.84
C ALA A 8 34.70 -54.58 17.49
N THR A 9 34.04 -54.13 16.43
CA THR A 9 34.66 -53.81 15.12
C THR A 9 33.70 -52.93 14.32
N LEU A 10 34.17 -51.73 13.97
CA LEU A 10 33.56 -50.85 12.98
C LEU A 10 33.47 -51.55 11.62
N ALA A 11 32.38 -51.32 10.89
CA ALA A 11 32.43 -51.16 9.44
C ALA A 11 31.22 -50.35 8.98
N ALA A 12 31.50 -49.36 8.14
CA ALA A 12 30.59 -48.34 7.66
C ALA A 12 29.49 -48.90 6.76
N ALA A 13 28.31 -48.28 6.82
CA ALA A 13 27.33 -48.32 5.74
C ALA A 13 26.82 -46.90 5.51
N MET A 14 27.34 -46.29 4.44
CA MET A 14 26.83 -45.05 3.85
C MET A 14 25.41 -45.29 3.35
N ALA A 15 24.45 -44.45 3.75
CA ALA A 15 23.18 -44.32 3.03
C ALA A 15 22.57 -42.93 3.26
N LEU A 16 22.87 -42.04 2.30
CA LEU A 16 21.98 -41.04 1.70
C LEU A 16 21.27 -40.08 2.65
N GLY A 17 21.94 -38.95 2.92
CA GLY A 17 21.29 -37.74 3.40
C GLY A 17 20.39 -37.13 2.33
N THR A 18 19.09 -37.05 2.59
CA THR A 18 18.19 -36.12 1.89
C THR A 18 18.22 -34.78 2.61
N LEU A 19 19.08 -33.88 2.15
CA LEU A 19 18.96 -32.45 2.44
C LEU A 19 17.69 -31.95 1.73
N ALA A 20 16.60 -31.79 2.48
CA ALA A 20 15.43 -31.09 2.01
C ALA A 20 15.81 -29.61 1.80
N PHE A 21 16.07 -29.25 0.55
CA PHE A 21 16.21 -27.86 0.12
C PHE A 21 14.83 -27.19 0.30
N ALA A 22 14.62 -26.53 1.45
CA ALA A 22 13.49 -25.64 1.63
C ALA A 22 13.72 -24.44 0.69
N GLY A 23 13.06 -24.46 -0.47
CA GLY A 23 13.07 -23.35 -1.40
C GLY A 23 12.51 -22.11 -0.73
N VAL A 24 13.36 -21.14 -0.44
CA VAL A 24 12.91 -19.78 -0.10
C VAL A 24 12.37 -19.20 -1.39
N LEU A 25 11.05 -19.27 -1.58
CA LEU A 25 10.36 -18.48 -2.59
C LEU A 25 10.50 -17.01 -2.18
N SER A 26 11.54 -16.33 -2.68
CA SER A 26 11.54 -14.87 -2.71
C SER A 26 10.47 -14.45 -3.70
N THR A 27 9.24 -14.27 -3.22
CA THR A 27 8.27 -13.43 -3.91
C THR A 27 8.90 -12.04 -3.95
N ALA A 28 9.23 -11.55 -5.15
CA ALA A 28 9.55 -10.14 -5.33
C ALA A 28 8.30 -9.36 -4.90
N GLN A 29 8.25 -8.94 -3.63
CA GLN A 29 7.19 -8.07 -3.15
C GLN A 29 7.34 -6.77 -3.92
N ALA A 30 6.34 -6.48 -4.76
CA ALA A 30 6.18 -5.18 -5.38
C ALA A 30 6.36 -4.11 -4.29
N ALA A 31 7.43 -3.33 -4.43
CA ALA A 31 7.78 -2.34 -3.43
C ALA A 31 6.73 -1.23 -3.47
N LEU A 32 6.20 -0.88 -2.29
CA LEU A 32 5.40 0.34 -2.16
C LEU A 32 6.25 1.55 -2.59
N PRO A 33 5.64 2.58 -3.21
CA PRO A 33 6.33 3.83 -3.44
C PRO A 33 6.83 4.42 -2.11
N PRO A 34 7.88 5.27 -2.12
CA PRO A 34 8.40 5.88 -0.92
C PRO A 34 7.33 6.66 -0.14
N VAL A 35 7.29 6.48 1.19
CA VAL A 35 6.42 7.28 2.05
C VAL A 35 6.93 8.72 2.09
N LYS A 36 6.02 9.66 1.85
CA LYS A 36 6.25 11.10 1.90
C LYS A 36 5.58 11.72 3.11
N HIS A 37 6.07 12.89 3.51
CA HIS A 37 5.64 13.58 4.72
C HIS A 37 5.30 15.04 4.42
N GLN A 38 4.25 15.54 5.05
CA GLN A 38 3.97 16.97 5.16
C GLN A 38 3.49 17.27 6.58
N GLY A 39 4.32 17.97 7.35
CA GLY A 39 4.10 18.10 8.79
C GLY A 39 4.00 16.71 9.44
N SER A 40 2.88 16.45 10.12
CA SER A 40 2.59 15.16 10.75
C SER A 40 1.89 14.15 9.83
N VAL A 41 1.46 14.56 8.63
CA VAL A 41 0.73 13.69 7.70
C VAL A 41 1.72 12.88 6.87
N GLN A 42 1.53 11.56 6.87
CA GLN A 42 2.26 10.63 6.01
C GLN A 42 1.37 10.22 4.84
N TYR A 43 1.93 10.15 3.65
CA TYR A 43 1.20 9.71 2.47
C TYR A 43 2.10 8.96 1.49
N VAL A 44 1.48 8.16 0.65
CA VAL A 44 2.13 7.48 -0.48
C VAL A 44 1.23 7.61 -1.69
N SER A 45 1.80 7.76 -2.87
CA SER A 45 1.04 7.82 -4.13
C SER A 45 1.81 7.15 -5.26
N GLY A 46 1.07 6.58 -6.21
CA GLY A 46 1.60 5.85 -7.35
C GLY A 46 0.55 4.88 -7.90
N GLY A 47 1.03 3.76 -8.45
CA GLY A 47 0.21 2.66 -8.94
C GLY A 47 -0.10 2.74 -10.43
N ILE A 48 0.82 3.27 -11.23
CA ILE A 48 0.73 3.26 -12.70
C ILE A 48 1.01 1.85 -13.23
N GLY A 49 1.98 1.14 -12.64
CA GLY A 49 2.25 -0.26 -12.93
C GLY A 49 1.33 -1.21 -12.16
N LEU A 50 1.10 -2.41 -12.71
CA LEU A 50 0.27 -3.44 -12.07
C LEU A 50 0.76 -3.76 -10.66
N ASP A 51 2.04 -4.13 -10.54
CA ASP A 51 2.70 -4.51 -9.30
C ASP A 51 2.56 -3.42 -8.21
N GLU A 52 2.88 -2.17 -8.56
CA GLU A 52 2.78 -1.03 -7.65
C GLU A 52 1.32 -0.75 -7.26
N SER A 53 0.37 -0.91 -8.21
CA SER A 53 -1.05 -0.76 -7.92
C SER A 53 -1.57 -1.84 -6.96
N GLU A 54 -1.10 -3.07 -7.09
CA GLU A 54 -1.44 -4.18 -6.20
C GLU A 54 -0.83 -3.97 -4.81
N ALA A 55 0.42 -3.51 -4.74
CA ALA A 55 1.07 -3.15 -3.49
C ALA A 55 0.28 -2.06 -2.74
N LEU A 56 -0.11 -0.98 -3.44
CA LEU A 56 -0.92 0.10 -2.85
C LEU A 56 -2.30 -0.38 -2.42
N LYS A 57 -2.98 -1.21 -3.23
CA LYS A 57 -4.27 -1.81 -2.85
C LYS A 57 -4.15 -2.69 -1.60
N ALA A 58 -3.09 -3.49 -1.50
CA ALA A 58 -2.84 -4.34 -0.35
C ALA A 58 -2.51 -3.52 0.92
N ALA A 59 -1.73 -2.45 0.77
CA ALA A 59 -1.36 -1.55 1.85
C ALA A 59 -2.51 -0.67 2.32
N ALA A 60 -3.54 -0.46 1.50
CA ALA A 60 -4.65 0.46 1.81
C ALA A 60 -5.29 0.20 3.17
N LYS A 61 -5.34 -1.06 3.64
CA LYS A 61 -5.88 -1.42 4.96
C LYS A 61 -5.13 -0.79 6.15
N ASP A 62 -3.86 -0.42 5.94
CA ASP A 62 -2.99 0.17 6.96
C ASP A 62 -3.00 1.71 6.90
N TYR A 63 -3.83 2.29 6.03
CA TYR A 63 -4.03 3.72 5.86
C TYR A 63 -5.50 4.09 6.15
N PRO A 64 -5.76 5.07 7.03
CA PRO A 64 -7.10 5.54 7.34
C PRO A 64 -7.88 6.17 6.16
N LEU A 65 -7.18 6.69 5.15
CA LEU A 65 -7.78 7.25 3.94
C LEU A 65 -7.10 6.72 2.67
N ALA A 66 -7.90 6.27 1.70
CA ALA A 66 -7.47 5.89 0.36
C ALA A 66 -8.23 6.69 -0.70
N LEU A 67 -7.48 7.31 -1.62
CA LEU A 67 -8.00 8.10 -2.73
C LEU A 67 -7.75 7.36 -4.05
N THR A 68 -8.69 7.47 -4.98
CA THR A 68 -8.54 6.93 -6.34
C THR A 68 -8.90 7.97 -7.39
N PHE A 69 -8.10 8.08 -8.44
CA PHE A 69 -8.21 9.12 -9.45
C PHE A 69 -8.35 8.53 -10.85
N ALA A 70 -9.40 8.92 -11.57
CA ALA A 70 -9.63 8.54 -12.96
C ALA A 70 -10.22 9.70 -13.77
N ALA A 71 -10.08 9.69 -15.08
CA ALA A 71 -10.73 10.64 -15.97
C ALA A 71 -11.30 9.92 -17.19
N GLN A 72 -12.43 10.39 -17.69
CA GLN A 72 -13.03 9.88 -18.90
C GLN A 72 -12.21 10.29 -20.12
N ARG A 73 -11.81 9.30 -20.92
CA ARG A 73 -11.16 9.46 -22.21
C ARG A 73 -11.83 8.52 -23.20
N ASP A 74 -12.29 9.07 -24.33
CA ASP A 74 -12.97 8.29 -25.37
C ASP A 74 -14.14 7.42 -24.85
N GLY A 75 -14.84 7.91 -23.83
CA GLY A 75 -15.99 7.23 -23.19
C GLY A 75 -15.63 6.14 -22.17
N LYS A 76 -14.35 6.01 -21.77
CA LYS A 76 -13.88 5.07 -20.75
C LYS A 76 -13.11 5.80 -19.64
N ALA A 77 -13.24 5.32 -18.41
CA ALA A 77 -12.47 5.85 -17.30
C ALA A 77 -11.03 5.32 -17.34
N ASP A 78 -10.09 6.22 -17.55
CA ASP A 78 -8.66 5.96 -17.48
C ASP A 78 -8.11 6.42 -16.13
N TYR A 79 -7.23 5.62 -15.54
CA TYR A 79 -6.50 6.00 -14.34
C TYR A 79 -5.52 7.15 -14.65
N VAL A 80 -5.49 8.16 -13.77
CA VAL A 80 -4.70 9.39 -13.99
C VAL A 80 -3.70 9.67 -12.87
N ALA A 81 -2.69 10.46 -13.20
CA ALA A 81 -1.69 11.03 -12.29
C ALA A 81 -1.72 12.57 -12.37
N ASN A 82 -0.77 13.24 -11.71
CA ASN A 82 -0.61 14.69 -11.67
C ASN A 82 -1.88 15.39 -11.15
N VAL A 83 -2.50 14.79 -10.13
CA VAL A 83 -3.69 15.34 -9.47
C VAL A 83 -3.24 16.17 -8.29
N ALA A 84 -3.52 17.47 -8.30
CA ALA A 84 -3.27 18.33 -7.15
C ALA A 84 -4.32 18.02 -6.06
N VAL A 85 -3.86 17.59 -4.89
CA VAL A 85 -4.69 17.19 -3.75
C VAL A 85 -4.48 18.17 -2.60
N SER A 86 -5.57 18.73 -2.10
CA SER A 86 -5.61 19.51 -0.86
C SER A 86 -6.58 18.85 0.13
N ILE A 87 -6.17 18.70 1.38
CA ILE A 87 -7.02 18.15 2.45
C ILE A 87 -7.10 19.17 3.57
N HIS A 88 -8.34 19.53 3.94
CA HIS A 88 -8.64 20.41 5.06
C HIS A 88 -9.36 19.62 6.16
N ASP A 89 -9.03 19.92 7.42
CA ASP A 89 -9.77 19.39 8.57
C ASP A 89 -11.12 20.09 8.76
N ALA A 90 -11.90 19.63 9.75
CA ALA A 90 -13.21 20.19 10.08
C ALA A 90 -13.19 21.68 10.48
N HIS A 91 -12.03 22.23 10.86
CA HIS A 91 -11.85 23.65 11.19
C HIS A 91 -11.39 24.48 9.98
N GLY A 92 -11.28 23.86 8.80
CA GLY A 92 -10.79 24.51 7.59
C GLY A 92 -9.28 24.67 7.53
N LYS A 93 -8.51 24.04 8.42
CA LYS A 93 -7.05 24.07 8.38
C LYS A 93 -6.54 23.08 7.32
N GLN A 94 -5.70 23.55 6.41
CA GLN A 94 -5.03 22.67 5.45
C GLN A 94 -4.03 21.77 6.15
N VAL A 95 -4.26 20.46 6.10
CA VAL A 95 -3.39 19.44 6.72
C VAL A 95 -2.50 18.73 5.69
N LEU A 96 -2.89 18.73 4.41
CA LEU A 96 -2.11 18.19 3.30
C LEU A 96 -2.29 19.05 2.05
N GLN A 97 -1.21 19.27 1.32
CA GLN A 97 -1.16 19.80 -0.03
C GLN A 97 -0.07 19.05 -0.80
N ALA A 98 -0.48 18.16 -1.69
CA ALA A 98 0.42 17.27 -2.41
C ALA A 98 -0.04 17.08 -3.86
N GLU A 99 0.82 16.47 -4.67
CA GLU A 99 0.45 15.97 -5.99
C GLU A 99 0.43 14.45 -5.96
N ALA A 100 -0.61 13.84 -6.53
CA ALA A 100 -0.68 12.40 -6.71
C ALA A 100 0.07 11.99 -7.98
N GLU A 101 1.07 11.13 -7.83
CA GLU A 101 1.96 10.65 -8.90
C GLU A 101 1.38 9.43 -9.65
N GLY A 102 0.19 8.99 -9.25
CA GLY A 102 -0.54 7.90 -9.88
C GLY A 102 -1.99 7.84 -9.42
N PRO A 103 -2.74 6.82 -9.88
CA PRO A 103 -4.17 6.73 -9.63
C PRO A 103 -4.54 6.46 -8.18
N TYR A 104 -3.58 6.10 -7.33
CA TYR A 104 -3.83 5.85 -5.92
C TYR A 104 -3.01 6.81 -5.06
N MET A 105 -3.63 7.27 -3.97
CA MET A 105 -2.95 7.95 -2.88
C MET A 105 -3.50 7.43 -1.56
N LEU A 106 -2.62 6.97 -0.67
CA LEU A 106 -2.97 6.54 0.68
C LEU A 106 -2.45 7.58 1.68
N VAL A 107 -3.27 7.95 2.65
CA VAL A 107 -2.97 9.05 3.58
C VAL A 107 -3.23 8.63 5.02
N LYS A 108 -2.26 8.89 5.90
CA LYS A 108 -2.41 8.73 7.36
C LYS A 108 -2.89 10.03 7.98
N LEU A 109 -4.19 10.06 8.24
CA LEU A 109 -4.86 11.12 8.98
C LEU A 109 -5.38 10.56 10.32
N PRO A 110 -5.39 11.38 11.39
CA PRO A 110 -6.18 11.08 12.58
C PRO A 110 -7.66 10.87 12.25
N ALA A 111 -8.40 10.23 13.15
CA ALA A 111 -9.84 10.16 13.04
C ALA A 111 -10.46 11.58 13.07
N GLY A 112 -11.41 11.84 12.18
CA GLY A 112 -12.00 13.16 12.00
C GLY A 112 -12.72 13.32 10.67
N SER A 113 -13.41 14.45 10.53
CA SER A 113 -14.02 14.87 9.26
C SER A 113 -13.04 15.74 8.48
N TYR A 114 -12.96 15.47 7.17
CA TYR A 114 -12.07 16.18 6.26
C TYR A 114 -12.77 16.52 4.97
N LYS A 115 -12.34 17.62 4.35
CA LYS A 115 -12.68 17.95 2.97
C LYS A 115 -11.47 17.71 2.08
N VAL A 116 -11.63 16.86 1.08
CA VAL A 116 -10.61 16.53 0.08
C VAL A 116 -10.97 17.22 -1.22
N SER A 117 -10.10 18.11 -1.69
CA SER A 117 -10.21 18.78 -2.99
C SER A 117 -9.13 18.20 -3.91
N ALA A 118 -9.55 17.59 -5.02
CA ALA A 118 -8.67 17.03 -6.03
C ALA A 118 -8.84 17.80 -7.34
N THR A 119 -7.75 18.20 -7.98
CA THR A 119 -7.76 18.96 -9.23
C THR A 119 -6.95 18.25 -10.30
N TYR A 120 -7.58 17.98 -11.44
CA TYR A 120 -6.95 17.37 -12.61
C TYR A 120 -7.32 18.17 -13.86
N GLY A 121 -6.32 18.51 -14.68
CA GLY A 121 -6.53 19.30 -15.91
C GLY A 121 -7.24 20.64 -15.67
N GLY A 122 -6.99 21.29 -14.53
CA GLY A 122 -7.63 22.56 -14.13
C GLY A 122 -9.07 22.42 -13.61
N LYS A 123 -9.64 21.21 -13.56
CA LYS A 123 -10.99 20.96 -13.02
C LYS A 123 -10.90 20.41 -11.60
N ALA A 124 -11.44 21.14 -10.63
CA ALA A 124 -11.51 20.69 -9.24
C ALA A 124 -12.76 19.85 -8.96
N GLN A 125 -12.63 18.86 -8.08
CA GLN A 125 -13.73 18.14 -7.44
C GLN A 125 -13.48 18.08 -5.94
N GLU A 126 -14.54 18.22 -5.14
CA GLU A 126 -14.46 18.10 -3.68
C GLU A 126 -15.27 16.91 -3.16
N ARG A 127 -14.78 16.28 -2.10
CA ARG A 127 -15.48 15.23 -1.35
C ARG A 127 -15.28 15.45 0.14
N GLU A 128 -16.35 15.29 0.90
CA GLU A 128 -16.25 15.13 2.35
C GLU A 128 -15.96 13.67 2.67
N VAL A 129 -14.99 13.44 3.54
CA VAL A 129 -14.61 12.11 4.00
C VAL A 129 -14.56 12.10 5.53
N ASN A 130 -15.02 11.00 6.12
CA ASN A 130 -14.93 10.80 7.54
C ASN A 130 -13.96 9.64 7.82
N VAL A 131 -12.85 9.96 8.48
CA VAL A 131 -11.82 9.01 8.88
C VAL A 131 -12.14 8.51 10.28
N GLN A 132 -12.17 7.19 10.43
CA GLN A 132 -12.47 6.51 11.69
C GLN A 132 -11.19 5.98 12.34
N ASN A 133 -11.25 5.61 13.62
CA ASN A 133 -10.11 4.99 14.33
C ASN A 133 -9.71 3.61 13.77
N SER A 134 -10.58 2.99 12.99
CA SER A 134 -10.36 1.69 12.35
C SER A 134 -10.94 1.66 10.95
N GLY A 135 -10.31 0.89 10.07
CA GLY A 135 -10.71 0.77 8.67
C GLY A 135 -10.17 1.90 7.80
N THR A 136 -10.61 1.91 6.54
CA THR A 136 -10.11 2.82 5.50
C THR A 136 -11.28 3.52 4.85
N ALA A 137 -11.38 4.84 5.06
CA ALA A 137 -12.26 5.69 4.29
C ALA A 137 -11.79 5.72 2.83
N ARG A 138 -12.73 5.76 1.88
CA ARG A 138 -12.43 5.75 0.45
C ARG A 138 -13.13 6.90 -0.25
N ALA A 139 -12.41 7.59 -1.12
CA ALA A 139 -12.97 8.58 -2.03
C ALA A 139 -12.44 8.38 -3.45
N VAL A 140 -13.34 8.44 -4.42
CA VAL A 140 -13.02 8.33 -5.84
C VAL A 140 -13.34 9.65 -6.52
N PHE A 141 -12.40 10.13 -7.33
CA PHE A 141 -12.53 11.31 -8.16
C PHE A 141 -12.47 10.88 -9.62
N GLU A 142 -13.53 11.19 -10.35
CA GLU A 142 -13.67 10.83 -11.76
C GLU A 142 -14.06 12.06 -12.56
N TRP A 143 -13.16 12.55 -13.41
CA TRP A 143 -13.40 13.71 -14.26
C TRP A 143 -14.04 13.32 -15.60
N LYS A 144 -14.85 14.24 -16.15
CA LYS A 144 -15.45 14.15 -17.49
C LYS A 144 -14.77 15.10 -18.46
#